data_AF-A0A5C5X3S0-F1
#
_entry.id   AF-A0A5C5X3S0-F1
#
_cell.length_a   1.000
_cell.length_b   1.000
_cell.length_c   1.000
_cell.angle_alpha   90.00
_cell.angle_beta   90.00
_cell.angle_gamma   90.00
#
_symmetry.space_group_name_H-M   'P 1'
#
loop_
_entity.id
_entity.type
_entity.pdbx_description
1 polymer ?
#
loop_
_entity_poly.entity_id
_entity_poly.type
_entity_poly.pdbx_seq_one_letter_code
_entity_poly.pdbx_strand_id
1 'polypeptide(L)'
;MNQPGQNLTLRNKLNESERLTRELIHHIEHGFIPKVHTLRRTARHGNDPREQDQITDKTIRSTVEKTLQSDDFTQQLSSSLLQYLESIDEDLRRVIGN
;
A
#
# COMPACT_ATOMS: atom_id res chain seq x y z
N MET A 1 -19.17 -7.06 10.19
CA MET A 1 -17.96 -6.21 10.15
C MET A 1 -18.40 -4.78 10.42
N ASN A 2 -17.93 -4.14 11.49
CA ASN A 2 -18.22 -2.73 11.77
C ASN A 2 -17.40 -1.88 10.79
N GLN A 3 -18.05 -1.11 9.93
CA GLN A 3 -17.37 -0.16 9.05
C GLN A 3 -16.70 0.92 9.92
N PRO A 4 -15.38 1.17 9.78
CA PRO A 4 -14.74 2.28 10.46
C PRO A 4 -15.42 3.58 10.04
N GLY A 5 -15.68 4.45 11.01
CA GLY A 5 -16.21 5.79 10.75
C GLY A 5 -17.74 5.95 10.74
N GLN A 6 -18.55 4.91 11.03
CA GLN A 6 -20.02 5.09 11.12
C GLN A 6 -20.47 6.19 12.11
N ASN A 7 -19.66 6.46 13.14
CA ASN A 7 -19.91 7.51 14.14
C ASN A 7 -19.10 8.80 13.92
N LEU A 8 -18.31 8.89 12.85
CA LEU A 8 -17.53 10.09 12.54
C LEU A 8 -18.37 11.07 11.70
N THR A 9 -18.15 12.36 11.93
CA THR A 9 -18.68 13.40 11.05
C THR A 9 -18.03 13.33 9.67
N LEU A 10 -18.72 13.82 8.64
CA LEU A 10 -18.18 13.92 7.27
C LEU A 10 -16.82 14.63 7.23
N ARG A 11 -16.65 15.68 8.03
CA ARG A 11 -15.38 16.41 8.16
C ARG A 11 -14.25 15.52 8.66
N ASN A 12 -14.52 14.71 9.70
CA ASN A 12 -13.52 13.81 10.25
C ASN A 12 -13.18 12.68 9.28
N LYS A 13 -14.17 12.14 8.56
CA LYS A 13 -13.95 11.15 7.50
C LYS A 13 -13.04 11.72 6.39
N LEU A 14 -13.29 12.96 5.97
CA LEU A 14 -12.44 13.65 4.97
C LEU A 14 -11.01 13.82 5.47
N ASN A 15 -10.82 14.28 6.72
CA ASN A 15 -9.49 14.43 7.30
C ASN A 15 -8.73 13.09 7.37
N GLU A 16 -9.40 12.00 7.77
CA GLU A 16 -8.78 10.67 7.79
C GLU A 16 -8.45 10.16 6.39
N SER A 17 -9.33 10.38 5.41
CA SER A 17 -9.05 10.01 4.02
C SER A 17 -7.85 10.79 3.44
N GLU A 18 -7.71 12.07 3.78
CA GLU A 18 -6.56 12.88 3.38
C GLU A 18 -5.28 12.36 4.03
N ARG A 19 -5.31 12.07 5.34
CA ARG A 19 -4.18 11.51 6.08
C ARG A 19 -3.72 10.19 5.46
N LEU A 20 -4.65 9.27 5.22
CA LEU A 20 -4.37 7.97 4.59
C LEU A 20 -3.85 8.11 3.16
N THR A 21 -4.36 9.08 2.39
CA THR A 21 -3.85 9.36 1.04
C THR A 21 -2.40 9.81 1.07
N ARG A 22 -2.03 10.74 1.97
CA ARG A 22 -0.64 11.19 2.13
C ARG A 22 0.28 10.05 2.59
N GLU A 23 -0.20 9.22 3.52
CA GLU A 23 0.53 8.05 4.00
C GLU A 23 0.76 7.01 2.90
N LEU A 24 -0.27 6.73 2.09
CA LEU A 24 -0.19 5.83 0.95
C LEU A 24 0.81 6.32 -0.11
N ILE A 25 0.75 7.60 -0.48
CA ILE A 25 1.72 8.21 -1.42
C ILE A 25 3.14 8.05 -0.88
N HIS A 26 3.36 8.45 0.38
CA HIS A 26 4.68 8.35 1.00
C HIS A 26 5.21 6.91 0.99
N HIS A 27 4.38 5.94 1.37
CA HIS A 27 4.75 4.52 1.36
C HIS A 27 5.02 3.99 -0.05
N ILE A 28 4.24 4.37 -1.05
CA ILE A 28 4.48 3.94 -2.43
C ILE A 28 5.85 4.45 -2.90
N GLU A 29 6.12 5.74 -2.69
CA GLU A 29 7.34 6.41 -3.15
C GLU A 29 8.61 5.92 -2.42
N HIS A 30 8.53 5.78 -1.10
CA HIS A 30 9.71 5.56 -0.25
C HIS A 30 9.81 4.12 0.27
N GLY A 31 8.68 3.41 0.37
CA GLY A 31 8.59 2.06 0.91
C GLY A 31 8.52 0.98 -0.16
N PHE A 32 7.61 1.11 -1.13
CA PHE A 32 7.27 0.04 -2.07
C PHE A 32 8.12 0.06 -3.35
N ILE A 33 8.11 1.18 -4.09
CA ILE A 33 8.84 1.33 -5.36
C ILE A 33 10.33 0.97 -5.23
N PRO A 34 11.07 1.43 -4.19
CA PRO A 34 12.47 1.08 -4.02
C PRO A 34 12.71 -0.43 -3.82
N LYS A 35 11.80 -1.12 -3.12
CA LYS A 35 11.89 -2.58 -2.89
C LYS A 35 11.63 -3.35 -4.18
N VAL A 36 10.64 -2.94 -4.97
CA VAL A 36 10.38 -3.53 -6.31
C VAL A 36 11.58 -3.34 -7.23
N HIS A 37 12.19 -2.15 -7.25
CA HIS A 37 13.41 -1.92 -8.03
C HIS A 37 14.57 -2.80 -7.57
N THR A 38 14.73 -2.97 -6.26
CA THR A 38 15.76 -3.84 -5.68
C THR A 38 15.52 -5.29 -6.07
N LEU A 39 14.29 -5.80 -5.95
CA LEU A 39 13.93 -7.15 -6.37
C LEU A 39 14.23 -7.38 -7.84
N ARG A 40 13.80 -6.46 -8.72
CA ARG A 40 14.06 -6.54 -10.15
C ARG A 40 15.55 -6.58 -10.45
N ARG A 41 16.35 -5.78 -9.73
CA ARG A 41 17.80 -5.75 -9.88
C ARG A 41 18.42 -7.07 -9.43
N THR A 42 18.10 -7.55 -8.23
CA THR A 42 18.63 -8.80 -7.68
C THR A 42 18.28 -10.00 -8.56
N ALA A 43 17.04 -10.08 -9.05
CA ALA A 43 16.60 -11.16 -9.93
C ALA A 43 17.30 -11.15 -11.30
N ARG A 44 17.68 -9.97 -11.83
CA ARG A 44 18.41 -9.87 -13.10
C ARG A 44 19.87 -10.30 -12.98
N HIS A 45 20.56 -9.90 -11.92
CA HIS A 45 21.97 -10.26 -11.71
C HIS A 45 22.15 -11.74 -11.34
N GLY A 46 21.15 -12.38 -10.71
CA GLY A 46 21.14 -13.83 -10.51
C GLY A 46 21.07 -14.66 -11.81
N ASN A 47 20.75 -14.03 -12.95
CA ASN A 47 20.77 -14.66 -14.27
C ASN A 47 22.06 -14.36 -15.06
N ASP A 48 22.95 -13.49 -14.57
CA ASP A 48 24.26 -13.27 -15.17
C ASP A 48 25.25 -14.33 -14.65
N PRO A 49 25.84 -15.17 -15.51
CA PRO A 49 26.78 -16.21 -15.10
C PRO A 49 28.01 -15.68 -14.33
N ARG A 50 28.34 -14.38 -14.45
CA ARG A 50 29.48 -13.75 -13.74
C ARG A 50 29.13 -13.29 -12.32
N GLU A 51 27.85 -13.11 -12.04
CA GLU A 51 27.35 -12.61 -10.75
C GLU A 51 26.51 -13.63 -9.98
N GLN A 52 26.23 -14.79 -10.59
CA GLN A 52 25.49 -15.89 -9.98
C GLN A 52 26.03 -16.31 -8.61
N ASP A 53 27.35 -16.40 -8.46
CA ASP A 53 27.97 -16.78 -7.18
C ASP A 53 27.79 -15.73 -6.07
N GLN A 54 27.44 -14.49 -6.41
CA GLN A 54 27.24 -13.41 -5.44
C GLN A 54 25.79 -13.31 -4.93
N ILE A 55 24.82 -13.84 -5.68
CA ILE A 55 23.40 -13.77 -5.33
C ILE A 55 22.87 -15.17 -5.04
N THR A 56 22.79 -15.48 -3.75
CA THR A 56 22.19 -16.74 -3.29
C THR A 56 20.67 -16.74 -3.42
N ASP A 57 20.06 -17.93 -3.52
CA ASP A 57 18.60 -18.10 -3.40
C ASP A 57 18.03 -17.48 -2.13
N LYS A 58 18.81 -17.49 -1.03
CA LYS A 58 18.44 -16.84 0.24
C LYS A 58 18.31 -15.33 0.07
N THR A 59 19.20 -14.71 -0.71
CA THR A 59 19.15 -13.27 -1.04
C THR A 59 17.88 -12.96 -1.83
N ILE A 60 17.59 -13.73 -2.89
CA ILE A 60 16.37 -13.56 -3.69
C ILE A 60 15.12 -13.69 -2.81
N ARG A 61 15.03 -14.77 -2.01
CA ARG A 61 13.92 -15.01 -1.09
C ARG A 61 13.70 -13.85 -0.13
N SER A 62 14.75 -13.33 0.49
CA SER A 62 14.64 -12.21 1.42
C SER A 62 14.16 -10.93 0.74
N THR A 63 14.60 -10.65 -0.49
CA THR A 63 14.15 -9.48 -1.24
C THR A 63 12.68 -9.62 -1.68
N VAL A 64 12.24 -10.82 -2.04
CA VAL A 64 10.82 -11.12 -2.30
C VAL A 64 9.98 -10.89 -1.05
N GLU A 65 10.38 -11.46 0.09
CA GLU A 65 9.66 -11.32 1.36
C GLU A 65 9.46 -9.84 1.74
N LYS A 66 10.51 -9.03 1.68
CA LYS A 66 10.42 -7.58 1.96
C LYS A 66 9.48 -6.85 1.02
N THR A 67 9.42 -7.27 -0.24
CA THR A 67 8.53 -6.67 -1.25
C THR A 67 7.08 -7.03 -0.95
N LEU A 68 6.79 -8.30 -0.62
CA LEU A 68 5.45 -8.77 -0.26
C LEU A 68 4.94 -8.09 1.02
N GLN A 69 5.77 -8.00 2.06
CA GLN A 69 5.40 -7.26 3.28
C GLN A 69 5.04 -5.80 2.99
N SER A 70 5.71 -5.19 2.01
CA SER A 70 5.45 -3.82 1.60
C SER A 70 4.18 -3.70 0.76
N ASP A 71 3.86 -4.71 -0.05
CA ASP A 71 2.61 -4.82 -0.79
C ASP A 71 1.42 -4.99 0.17
N ASP A 72 1.54 -5.88 1.15
CA ASP A 72 0.52 -6.11 2.18
C ASP A 72 0.15 -4.81 2.90
N PHE A 73 1.15 -4.00 3.26
CA PHE A 73 0.90 -2.69 3.88
C PHE A 73 0.21 -1.71 2.91
N THR A 74 0.60 -1.70 1.63
CA THR A 74 -0.09 -0.92 0.59
C THR A 74 -1.56 -1.32 0.48
N GLN A 75 -1.86 -2.63 0.50
CA GLN A 75 -3.23 -3.15 0.44
C GLN A 75 -4.05 -2.75 1.67
N GLN A 76 -3.44 -2.77 2.87
CA GLN A 76 -4.09 -2.34 4.12
C GLN A 76 -4.45 -0.85 4.10
N LEU A 77 -3.51 0.01 3.68
CA LEU A 77 -3.77 1.45 3.55
C LEU A 77 -4.84 1.73 2.50
N SER A 78 -4.76 1.07 1.34
CA SER A 78 -5.72 1.25 0.24
C SER A 78 -7.12 0.81 0.65
N SER A 79 -7.24 -0.36 1.31
CA SER A 79 -8.50 -0.86 1.83
C SER A 79 -9.12 0.07 2.87
N SER A 80 -8.29 0.62 3.77
CA SER A 80 -8.76 1.58 4.78
C SER A 80 -9.24 2.88 4.14
N LEU A 81 -8.50 3.40 3.15
CA LEU A 81 -8.88 4.59 2.41
C LEU A 81 -10.20 4.40 1.67
N LEU A 82 -10.35 3.28 0.95
CA LEU A 82 -11.59 2.91 0.25
C LEU A 82 -12.80 2.91 1.19
N GLN A 83 -12.67 2.32 2.38
CA GLN A 83 -13.75 2.31 3.37
C GLN A 83 -14.18 3.72 3.80
N TYR A 84 -13.23 4.65 3.98
CA TYR A 84 -13.58 6.04 4.28
C TYR A 84 -14.26 6.73 3.10
N LEU A 85 -13.78 6.52 1.87
CA LEU A 85 -14.36 7.12 0.66
C LEU A 85 -15.78 6.59 0.38
N GLU A 86 -16.01 5.29 0.54
CA GLU A 86 -17.33 4.68 0.45
C GLU A 86 -18.28 5.24 1.52
N SER A 87 -17.80 5.37 2.77
CA SER A 87 -18.59 5.95 3.86
C SER A 87 -18.92 7.43 3.64
N ILE A 88 -18.05 8.18 2.97
CA ILE A 88 -18.30 9.57 2.56
C ILE A 88 -19.36 9.62 1.46
N ASP A 89 -19.27 8.75 0.45
CA ASP A 89 -20.27 8.67 -0.64
C ASP A 89 -21.66 8.36 -0.09
N GLU A 90 -21.77 7.40 0.84
CA GLU A 90 -23.03 7.06 1.51
C GLU A 90 -23.62 8.25 2.29
N ASP A 91 -22.80 8.97 3.06
CA ASP A 91 -23.24 10.16 3.79
C ASP A 91 -23.71 11.26 2.86
N LEU A 92 -22.99 11.50 1.76
CA LEU A 92 -23.36 12.52 0.77
C LEU A 92 -24.68 12.21 0.09
N ARG A 93 -24.92 10.94 -0.29
CA ARG A 93 -26.23 10.52 -0.86
C ARG A 93 -27.39 10.81 0.09
N ARG A 94 -27.21 10.56 1.38
CA ARG A 94 -28.22 10.87 2.41
C ARG A 94 -28.49 12.37 2.55
N VAL A 95 -27.46 13.21 2.44
CA VAL A 95 -27.60 14.67 2.55
C VAL A 95 -28.22 15.27 1.28
N ILE A 96 -27.86 14.78 0.11
CA ILE A 96 -28.28 15.32 -1.19
C ILE A 96 -29.65 14.76 -1.62
N GLY A 97 -30.12 13.66 -1.03
CA GLY A 97 -31.48 13.15 -1.22
C GLY A 97 -31.68 12.33 -2.50
N ASN A 98 -30.69 11.50 -2.86
CA ASN A 98 -30.81 10.45 -3.88
C ASN A 98 -30.89 9.06 -3.24
#